data_AF-A0A848UN02-F1
#
_entry.id   AF-A0A848UN02-F1
#
_cell.length_a   1.000
_cell.length_b   1.000
_cell.length_c   1.000
_cell.angle_alpha   90.00
_cell.angle_beta   90.00
_cell.angle_gamma   90.00
#
_symmetry.space_group_name_H-M   'P 1'
#
loop_
_entity.id
_entity.type
_entity.pdbx_description
1 polymer ?
#
loop_
_entity_poly.entity_id
_entity_poly.type
_entity_poly.pdbx_seq_one_letter_code
_entity_poly.pdbx_strand_id
1 'polypeptide(L)' 'MRLRDLQQILDRFTNGQKGTVISDCPVYIETMSGHLEDVRRIEIQESNLIGDANPARLVIKADKNELFRSRTYKQS' A
#
# COMPACT_ATOMS: atom_id res chain seq x y z
N MET A 1 7.56 0.25 -9.47
CA MET A 1 6.15 0.68 -9.63
C MET A 1 6.08 2.17 -9.32
N ARG A 2 5.53 2.99 -10.22
CA ARG A 2 5.27 4.43 -9.97
C ARG A 2 3.87 4.62 -9.36
N LEU A 3 3.61 5.77 -8.74
CA LEU A 3 2.29 6.09 -8.17
C LEU A 3 1.16 5.93 -9.20
N ARG A 4 1.40 6.34 -10.44
CA ARG A 4 0.44 6.19 -11.55
C ARG A 4 0.07 4.71 -11.81
N ASP A 5 1.04 3.81 -11.72
CA ASP A 5 0.80 2.38 -11.96
C ASP A 5 -0.08 1.81 -10.83
N LEU A 6 0.20 2.22 -9.58
CA LEU A 6 -0.61 1.85 -8.42
C LEU A 6 -2.06 2.37 -8.57
N GLN A 7 -2.25 3.61 -8.99
CA GLN A 7 -3.58 4.18 -9.23
C GLN A 7 -4.37 3.37 -10.28
N GLN A 8 -3.73 3.01 -11.40
CA GLN A 8 -4.38 2.20 -12.44
C GLN A 8 -4.74 0.79 -11.95
N ILE A 9 -3.91 0.19 -11.10
CA ILE A 9 -4.20 -1.11 -10.51
C ILE A 9 -5.40 -1.02 -9.57
N LEU A 10 -5.42 -0.02 -8.68
CA LEU A 10 -6.53 0.18 -7.73
C LEU A 10 -7.86 0.44 -8.45
N ASP A 11 -7.83 1.23 -9.53
CA ASP A 11 -9.03 1.54 -10.31
C ASP A 11 -9.70 0.29 -10.89
N ARG A 12 -8.92 -0.72 -11.32
CA ARG A 12 -9.42 -2.02 -11.81
C ARG A 12 -10.19 -2.82 -10.76
N PHE A 13 -9.84 -2.71 -9.49
CA PHE A 13 -10.55 -3.42 -8.42
C PHE A 13 -11.88 -2.77 -8.10
N THR A 14 -11.96 -1.45 -8.26
CA THR A 14 -13.21 -0.70 -8.02
C THR A 14 -14.07 -0.55 -9.27
N ASN A 15 -13.56 -0.86 -10.48
CA ASN A 15 -14.20 -0.57 -11.77
C ASN A 15 -14.70 0.88 -11.90
N GLY A 16 -14.00 1.84 -11.27
CA GLY A 16 -14.45 3.22 -11.14
C GLY A 16 -15.75 3.43 -10.32
N GLN A 17 -16.32 2.37 -9.74
CA GLN A 17 -17.54 2.43 -8.94
C GLN A 17 -17.22 2.77 -7.48
N LYS A 18 -17.69 3.94 -7.04
CA LYS A 18 -17.68 4.35 -5.64
C LYS A 18 -18.87 3.72 -4.91
N GLY A 19 -18.67 3.11 -3.75
CA GLY A 19 -19.74 2.58 -2.88
C GLY A 19 -20.10 1.11 -3.11
N THR A 20 -19.16 0.30 -3.61
CA THR A 20 -19.30 -1.16 -3.64
C THR A 20 -18.71 -1.76 -2.36
N VAL A 21 -19.08 -2.99 -2.01
CA VAL A 21 -18.48 -3.73 -0.88
C VAL A 21 -16.94 -3.76 -0.99
N ILE A 22 -16.40 -3.74 -2.21
CA ILE A 22 -14.95 -3.70 -2.47
C ILE A 22 -14.35 -2.32 -2.16
N SER A 23 -15.05 -1.22 -2.42
CA SER A 23 -14.54 0.12 -2.10
C SER A 23 -14.49 0.41 -0.60
N ASP A 24 -15.26 -0.33 0.20
CA ASP A 24 -15.29 -0.21 1.66
C ASP A 24 -14.34 -1.21 2.37
N CYS A 25 -13.60 -2.02 1.60
CA CYS A 25 -12.67 -2.98 2.18
C CYS A 25 -11.45 -2.29 2.83
N PRO A 26 -11.00 -2.76 4.00
CA PRO A 26 -9.75 -2.30 4.60
C PRO A 26 -8.55 -2.66 3.72
N VAL A 27 -7.54 -1.78 3.72
CA VAL A 27 -6.31 -1.98 2.96
C VAL A 27 -5.22 -2.44 3.93
N TYR A 28 -4.72 -3.65 3.69
CA TYR A 28 -3.62 -4.25 4.43
C TYR A 28 -2.33 -4.26 3.60
N ILE A 29 -1.18 -4.17 4.27
CA ILE A 29 0.13 -4.45 3.66
C ILE A 29 0.74 -5.70 4.30
N GLU A 30 1.24 -6.62 3.47
CA GLU A 30 1.98 -7.78 3.94
C GLU A 30 3.41 -7.38 4.32
N THR A 31 3.80 -7.68 5.54
CA THR A 31 5.14 -7.41 6.08
C THR A 31 6.10 -8.56 5.78
N MET A 32 7.40 -8.31 5.95
CA MET A 32 8.43 -9.35 5.74
C MET A 32 8.32 -10.53 6.73
N SER A 33 7.64 -10.36 7.87
CA SER A 33 7.34 -11.44 8.81
C SER A 33 6.11 -12.27 8.42
N GLY A 34 5.41 -11.87 7.34
CA GLY A 34 4.21 -12.52 6.83
C GLY A 34 2.92 -12.09 7.52
N HIS A 35 2.96 -11.02 8.31
CA HIS A 35 1.76 -10.43 8.93
C HIS A 35 1.12 -9.40 7.99
N LEU A 36 -0.20 -9.32 8.03
CA LEU A 36 -0.99 -8.29 7.36
C LEU A 36 -1.24 -7.15 8.35
N GLU A 37 -0.72 -5.96 8.03
CA GLU A 37 -0.85 -4.77 8.87
C GLU A 37 -1.77 -3.74 8.21
N ASP A 38 -2.68 -3.18 9.01
CA ASP A 38 -3.62 -2.17 8.53
C ASP A 38 -2.88 -0.89 8.12
N VAL A 39 -3.24 -0.35 6.95
CA VAL A 39 -2.66 0.91 6.47
C VAL A 39 -3.30 2.08 7.21
N ARG A 40 -2.56 2.66 8.17
CA ARG A 40 -3.03 3.80 8.96
C ARG A 40 -2.93 5.12 8.22
N ARG A 41 -1.86 5.31 7.44
CA ARG A 41 -1.59 6.57 6.74
C ARG A 41 -0.80 6.35 5.46
N ILE A 42 -1.15 7.11 4.44
CA ILE A 42 -0.40 7.22 3.19
C ILE A 42 0.01 8.68 3.05
N GLU A 43 1.29 8.92 2.76
CA GLU A 43 1.81 10.28 2.60
C GLU A 43 2.86 10.36 1.50
N ILE A 44 3.06 11.57 0.98
CA ILE A 44 4.15 11.89 0.07
C ILE A 44 5.29 12.48 0.89
N GLN A 45 6.49 11.95 0.70
CA GLN A 45 7.71 12.51 1.28
C GLN A 45 8.63 12.98 0.16
N GLU A 46 9.07 14.23 0.23
CA GLU A 46 10.06 14.75 -0.70
C GLU A 46 11.41 14.06 -0.51
N SER A 47 12.20 14.00 -1.59
CA SER A 47 13.57 13.51 -1.52
C SER A 47 14.47 14.61 -0.98
N ASN A 48 15.24 14.26 0.04
CA ASN A 48 16.25 15.14 0.63
C ASN A 48 17.66 14.82 0.10
N LEU A 49 17.76 13.95 -0.92
CA LEU A 49 19.01 13.39 -1.39
C LEU A 49 19.50 14.15 -2.63
N ILE A 50 20.72 14.70 -2.56
CA ILE A 50 21.29 15.50 -3.64
C ILE A 50 21.51 14.61 -4.87
N GLY A 51 20.94 14.99 -6.01
CA GLY A 51 21.03 14.24 -7.27
C GLY A 51 20.06 13.07 -7.40
N ASP A 52 19.05 12.96 -6.53
CA ASP A 52 18.01 11.94 -6.68
C ASP A 52 17.21 12.16 -7.97
N ALA A 53 17.08 11.10 -8.76
CA ALA A 53 16.24 11.08 -9.95
C ALA A 53 14.74 11.11 -9.61
N ASN A 54 14.37 10.81 -8.36
CA ASN A 54 12.99 10.78 -7.89
C ASN A 54 12.75 11.94 -6.90
N PRO A 55 11.93 12.94 -7.26
CA PRO A 55 11.73 14.13 -6.41
C PRO A 55 10.94 13.83 -5.13
N ALA A 56 10.15 12.74 -5.12
CA ALA A 56 9.33 12.34 -3.98
C ALA A 56 9.02 10.84 -4.00
N ARG A 57 8.59 10.32 -2.85
CA ARG A 57 8.18 8.93 -2.64
C ARG A 57 6.83 8.86 -1.94
N LEU A 58 5.99 7.91 -2.35
CA LEU A 58 4.79 7.53 -1.62
C LEU A 58 5.21 6.60 -0.47
N VAL A 59 4.81 6.93 0.75
CA VAL A 59 5.10 6.15 1.95
C VAL A 59 3.80 5.66 2.56
N ILE A 60 3.71 4.35 2.74
CA ILE A 60 2.61 3.68 3.41
C ILE A 60 3.08 3.37 4.83
N LYS A 61 2.38 3.91 5.83
CA LYS A 61 2.63 3.68 7.25
C LYS A 61 1.55 2.73 7.76
N ALA A 62 1.97 1.51 8.09
CA ALA A 62 1.09 0.50 8.65
C ALA A 62 1.16 0.49 10.19
N ASP A 63 0.16 -0.13 10.82
CA ASP A 63 0.21 -0.44 12.25
C ASP A 63 1.20 -1.59 12.53
N LYS A 64 1.35 -1.95 13.81
CA LYS A 64 2.20 -3.08 14.25
C LYS A 64 1.43 -4.04 15.16
N ASN A 65 0.18 -4.32 14.80
CA ASN A 65 -0.68 -5.11 15.67
C ASN A 65 -0.53 -6.62 15.43
N GLU A 66 0.14 -7.03 14.35
CA GLU A 66 0.46 -8.43 14.00
C GLU A 66 -0.76 -9.38 14.07
N LEU A 67 -1.96 -8.84 13.84
CA LEU A 67 -3.22 -9.53 14.13
C LEU A 67 -3.51 -10.69 13.17
N PHE A 68 -3.08 -10.56 11.92
CA PHE A 68 -3.42 -11.51 10.87
C PHE A 68 -2.15 -11.99 10.17
N ARG A 69 -2.05 -13.31 9.96
CA ARG A 69 -1.00 -13.89 9.13
C ARG A 69 -1.52 -14.10 7.71
N SER A 70 -0.73 -13.70 6.73
CA SER A 70 -1.07 -13.92 5.34
C SER A 70 -1.08 -15.41 5.01
N ARG A 71 -2.13 -15.84 4.31
CA ARG A 71 -2.29 -17.23 3.85
C ARG A 71 -1.41 -17.56 2.66
N THR A 72 -0.92 -16.55 1.97
CA THR A 72 -0.13 -16.68 0.74
C THR A 72 1.33 -16.34 0.95
N TYR A 73 1.74 -16.01 2.17
CA TYR A 73 3.13 -15.67 2.49
C TYR A 73 4.05 -16.83 2.11
N LYS A 74 5.06 -16.50 1.29
CA LYS A 74 6.17 -17.40 0.96
C LYS A 74 7.46 -16.69 1.27
N GLN A 75 8.21 -17.22 2.24
CA GLN A 75 9.56 -16.75 2.50
C GLN A 75 10.40 -17.20 1.30
N SER A 76 10.85 -16.22 0.51
CA SER A 76 11.71 -16.44 -0.65
C SER A 76 13.14 -16.73 -0.20
#